data_AF-A0A1H2Q235-F1
#
_entry.id   AF-A0A1H2Q235-F1
#
_cell.length_a   1.000
_cell.length_b   1.000
_cell.length_c   1.000
_cell.angle_alpha   90.00
_cell.angle_beta   90.00
_cell.angle_gamma   90.00
#
_symmetry.space_group_name_H-M   'P 1'
#
loop_
_entity.id
_entity.type
_entity.pdbx_description
1 polymer ?
#
loop_
_entity_poly.entity_id
_entity_poly.type
_entity_poly.pdbx_seq_one_letter_code
_entity_poly.pdbx_strand_id
1 'polypeptide(L)'
;MTVFNNVPTINFEGAASTNDFSFKHYDKDATVMGKSMDEWLRFSVAYWHTHTFGGEDPFGGPTMERSYQKYSGMDLAKARVEANFEFLNKLGITRFAFHDVDIAPEGNSLKETYQNIDTITAMLKDNMKEHGIGLLWNTANMFVDRRFMHGAATTNNADVYAYAAAKVKKQLEVAKELGAQNYVFWGGREGYETLLNTDMKREMDNLARFYHMAVDYAKEIGFEGQMLIEPKPREPMKHQYDFDVATAYAFLQKYDLDSHFKMNIESNHATLAGHTFEHELRYAREMGILGSVDANQGDLLLGWDTDEFPTDIYDATLAMYEILKNDGLGTGGLNFDAKVRRPSHKPEDLFHAHIAGMDTFAYGLKAASQLIEDRVFENIVEERYSSFDKGVGSDILAGKTNFKELEAYALELQEPIEHQSGKQELIKAKLNQYILNANNKVKV
;
A
#
# COMPACT_ATOMS: atom_id res chain seq x y z
N MET A 1 -17.88 -0.58 24.62
CA MET A 1 -18.83 0.56 24.63
C MET A 1 -19.18 0.88 23.19
N THR A 2 -20.44 1.11 22.83
CA THR A 2 -20.78 1.45 21.43
C THR A 2 -20.38 2.89 21.11
N VAL A 3 -19.46 3.05 20.14
CA VAL A 3 -18.83 4.30 19.71
C VAL A 3 -19.61 4.95 18.58
N PHE A 4 -20.18 4.16 17.65
CA PHE A 4 -20.80 4.66 16.41
C PHE A 4 -22.33 4.44 16.40
N ASN A 5 -23.05 4.95 17.41
CA ASN A 5 -24.47 4.64 17.63
C ASN A 5 -25.42 4.92 16.44
N ASN A 6 -25.07 5.86 15.56
CA ASN A 6 -25.91 6.29 14.45
C ASN A 6 -25.57 5.60 13.11
N VAL A 7 -24.62 4.67 13.11
CA VAL A 7 -24.18 3.98 11.89
C VAL A 7 -24.60 2.51 11.95
N PRO A 8 -25.38 2.01 10.98
CA PRO A 8 -25.74 0.59 10.90
C PRO A 8 -24.54 -0.26 10.47
N THR A 9 -24.71 -1.58 10.47
CA THR A 9 -23.84 -2.45 9.67
C THR A 9 -24.07 -2.14 8.19
N ILE A 10 -22.98 -1.95 7.46
CA ILE A 10 -22.98 -1.61 6.04
C ILE A 10 -23.13 -2.91 5.24
N ASN A 11 -24.15 -2.95 4.37
CA ASN A 11 -24.43 -4.10 3.52
C ASN A 11 -24.37 -3.70 2.05
N PHE A 12 -24.21 -4.68 1.17
CA PHE A 12 -24.37 -4.49 -0.26
C PHE A 12 -25.85 -4.31 -0.62
N GLU A 13 -26.16 -3.28 -1.41
CA GLU A 13 -27.50 -2.97 -1.90
C GLU A 13 -27.57 -2.78 -3.42
N GLY A 14 -26.43 -2.91 -4.11
CA GLY A 14 -26.34 -2.81 -5.56
C GLY A 14 -26.28 -1.39 -6.11
N ALA A 15 -25.92 -1.31 -7.40
CA ALA A 15 -25.53 -0.06 -8.08
C ALA A 15 -26.61 1.02 -8.15
N ALA A 16 -27.89 0.66 -7.94
CA ALA A 16 -29.01 1.59 -7.97
C ALA A 16 -29.37 2.15 -6.58
N SER A 17 -28.72 1.69 -5.50
CA SER A 17 -29.03 2.16 -4.16
C SER A 17 -28.65 3.62 -3.96
N THR A 18 -29.55 4.35 -3.28
CA THR A 18 -29.34 5.74 -2.84
C THR A 18 -29.10 5.84 -1.33
N ASN A 19 -28.93 4.72 -0.62
CA ASN A 19 -28.65 4.72 0.82
C ASN A 19 -27.17 5.05 1.05
N ASP A 20 -26.83 6.12 1.78
CA ASP A 20 -25.42 6.52 1.98
C ASP A 20 -24.61 5.53 2.85
N PHE A 21 -25.27 4.63 3.59
CA PHE A 21 -24.66 3.59 4.42
C PHE A 21 -24.81 2.18 3.82
N SER A 22 -24.51 2.05 2.53
CA SER A 22 -24.49 0.77 1.82
C SER A 22 -23.39 0.70 0.78
N PHE A 23 -22.94 -0.50 0.44
CA PHE A 23 -22.08 -0.73 -0.71
C PHE A 23 -22.93 -0.86 -1.98
N LYS A 24 -22.47 -0.22 -3.06
CA LYS A 24 -23.12 -0.24 -4.38
C LYS A 24 -22.42 -1.20 -5.34
N HIS A 25 -21.15 -1.50 -5.07
CA HIS A 25 -20.29 -2.28 -5.94
C HIS A 25 -19.53 -3.38 -5.20
N TYR A 26 -19.23 -3.18 -3.91
CA TYR A 26 -18.60 -4.19 -3.09
C TYR A 26 -19.64 -5.19 -2.52
N ASP A 27 -19.74 -6.34 -3.16
CA ASP A 27 -20.38 -7.53 -2.61
C ASP A 27 -19.28 -8.52 -2.24
N LYS A 28 -18.99 -8.65 -0.94
CA LYS A 28 -17.87 -9.44 -0.43
C LYS A 28 -17.88 -10.90 -0.91
N ASP A 29 -19.07 -11.47 -1.13
CA ASP A 29 -19.27 -12.88 -1.46
C ASP A 29 -19.38 -13.11 -2.98
N ALA A 30 -19.51 -12.04 -3.78
CA ALA A 30 -19.57 -12.13 -5.23
C ALA A 30 -18.25 -12.69 -5.79
N THR A 31 -18.36 -13.66 -6.70
CA THR A 31 -17.20 -14.29 -7.34
C THR A 31 -16.75 -13.50 -8.56
N VAL A 32 -15.45 -13.19 -8.62
CA VAL A 32 -14.78 -12.59 -9.78
C VAL A 32 -13.56 -13.46 -10.11
N MET A 33 -13.42 -13.92 -11.36
CA MET A 33 -12.29 -14.77 -11.78
C MET A 33 -11.99 -15.96 -10.83
N GLY A 34 -13.04 -16.56 -10.25
CA GLY A 34 -12.93 -17.76 -9.40
C GLY A 34 -12.62 -17.55 -7.91
N LYS A 35 -12.45 -16.30 -7.44
CA LYS A 35 -12.32 -15.96 -6.01
C LYS A 35 -13.39 -14.95 -5.60
N SER A 36 -13.72 -14.84 -4.31
CA SER A 36 -14.63 -13.80 -3.83
C SER A 36 -14.01 -12.40 -3.94
N MET A 37 -14.83 -11.35 -3.91
CA MET A 37 -14.30 -9.98 -3.87
C MET A 37 -13.43 -9.74 -2.62
N ASP A 38 -13.81 -10.27 -1.45
CA ASP A 38 -12.98 -10.15 -0.24
C ASP A 38 -11.61 -10.82 -0.39
N GLU A 39 -11.53 -11.96 -1.08
CA GLU A 39 -10.27 -12.66 -1.33
C GLU A 39 -9.33 -11.88 -2.25
N TRP A 40 -9.86 -11.15 -3.23
CA TRP A 40 -9.07 -10.29 -4.11
C TRP A 40 -8.65 -8.98 -3.44
N LEU A 41 -9.61 -8.31 -2.79
CA LEU A 41 -9.44 -6.93 -2.32
C LEU A 41 -8.76 -6.88 -0.95
N ARG A 42 -9.07 -7.85 -0.07
CA ARG A 42 -8.46 -8.02 1.26
C ARG A 42 -8.33 -6.68 2.00
N PHE A 43 -9.41 -5.90 2.00
CA PHE A 43 -9.40 -4.55 2.55
C PHE A 43 -8.87 -4.54 3.99
N SER A 44 -8.12 -3.48 4.32
CA SER A 44 -7.59 -3.22 5.65
C SER A 44 -7.81 -1.75 6.03
N VAL A 45 -7.98 -1.49 7.32
CA VAL A 45 -8.08 -0.13 7.88
C VAL A 45 -6.75 0.30 8.47
N ALA A 46 -6.26 1.48 8.06
CA ALA A 46 -5.15 2.16 8.70
C ALA A 46 -5.57 2.74 10.06
N TYR A 47 -4.97 2.25 11.14
CA TYR A 47 -5.32 2.69 12.50
C TYR A 47 -4.97 4.18 12.73
N TRP A 48 -3.83 4.63 12.20
CA TRP A 48 -3.34 6.01 12.38
C TRP A 48 -4.34 7.03 11.85
N HIS A 49 -4.78 6.92 10.60
CA HIS A 49 -5.74 7.86 10.02
C HIS A 49 -7.16 7.73 10.56
N THR A 50 -7.59 6.52 10.91
CA THR A 50 -8.97 6.29 11.34
C THR A 50 -9.20 6.71 12.80
N HIS A 51 -8.26 6.35 13.69
CA HIS A 51 -8.47 6.47 15.13
C HIS A 51 -7.55 7.48 15.84
N THR A 52 -6.44 7.87 15.22
CA THR A 52 -5.46 8.75 15.87
C THR A 52 -5.37 10.15 15.28
N PHE A 53 -5.57 10.29 13.97
CA PHE A 53 -5.54 11.58 13.28
C PHE A 53 -6.59 12.53 13.83
N GLY A 54 -6.16 13.72 14.27
CA GLY A 54 -7.03 14.72 14.87
C GLY A 54 -7.59 15.75 13.88
N GLY A 55 -7.18 15.73 12.60
CA GLY A 55 -7.59 16.73 11.61
C GLY A 55 -6.70 17.97 11.57
N GLU A 56 -5.65 18.02 12.38
CA GLU A 56 -4.62 19.05 12.32
C GLU A 56 -3.84 19.03 11.00
N ASP A 57 -3.39 20.22 10.60
CA ASP A 57 -2.53 20.44 9.44
C ASP A 57 -1.47 21.51 9.79
N PRO A 58 -0.50 21.85 8.90
CA PRO A 58 0.53 22.83 9.22
C PRO A 58 0.04 24.23 9.60
N PHE A 59 -1.24 24.55 9.37
CA PHE A 59 -1.84 25.86 9.53
C PHE A 59 -3.03 25.89 10.52
N GLY A 60 -3.44 24.75 11.08
CA GLY A 60 -4.63 24.66 11.93
C GLY A 60 -4.61 23.50 12.92
N GLY A 61 -5.27 23.70 14.07
CA GLY A 61 -5.44 22.66 15.09
C GLY A 61 -6.46 21.57 14.70
N PRO A 62 -6.66 20.58 15.59
CA PRO A 62 -7.51 19.41 15.33
C PRO A 62 -8.99 19.81 15.11
N THR A 63 -9.69 19.03 14.29
CA THR A 63 -11.11 19.20 13.95
C THR A 63 -11.95 17.96 14.22
N MET A 64 -11.34 16.77 14.28
CA MET A 64 -12.05 15.49 14.32
C MET A 64 -12.84 15.32 15.62
N GLU A 65 -14.15 15.09 15.50
CA GLU A 65 -15.02 14.78 16.63
C GLU A 65 -15.03 13.27 16.87
N ARG A 66 -14.41 12.81 17.95
CA ARG A 66 -14.43 11.40 18.34
C ARG A 66 -14.83 11.24 19.80
N SER A 67 -15.85 10.42 20.07
CA SER A 67 -16.42 10.27 21.42
C SER A 67 -15.41 9.73 22.46
N TYR A 68 -14.38 9.01 22.02
CA TYR A 68 -13.31 8.51 22.87
C TYR A 68 -12.22 9.54 23.21
N GLN A 69 -12.18 10.72 22.57
CA GLN A 69 -11.20 11.78 22.88
C GLN A 69 -11.37 12.40 24.27
N LYS A 70 -12.45 12.07 24.99
CA LYS A 70 -12.61 12.41 26.42
C LYS A 70 -11.63 11.66 27.34
N TYR A 71 -11.01 10.57 26.86
CA TYR A 71 -10.01 9.80 27.59
C TYR A 71 -8.58 10.25 27.24
N SER A 72 -7.60 9.79 28.01
CA SER A 72 -6.17 10.05 27.74
C SER A 72 -5.30 8.84 28.09
N GLY A 73 -4.04 8.84 27.63
CA GLY A 73 -3.07 7.79 27.93
C GLY A 73 -3.59 6.39 27.58
N MET A 74 -3.41 5.45 28.51
CA MET A 74 -3.82 4.06 28.32
C MET A 74 -5.35 3.86 28.22
N ASP A 75 -6.15 4.74 28.81
CA ASP A 75 -7.61 4.63 28.70
C ASP A 75 -8.09 5.05 27.30
N LEU A 76 -7.44 6.05 26.70
CA LEU A 76 -7.67 6.42 25.29
C LEU A 76 -7.27 5.28 24.35
N ALA A 77 -6.10 4.66 24.59
CA ALA A 77 -5.63 3.52 23.82
C ALA A 77 -6.65 2.36 23.82
N LYS A 78 -7.14 1.97 25.00
CA LYS A 78 -8.17 0.92 25.14
C LYS A 78 -9.48 1.31 24.44
N ALA A 79 -9.92 2.56 24.58
CA ALA A 79 -11.15 3.03 23.93
C ALA A 79 -11.03 3.01 22.39
N ARG A 80 -9.85 3.32 21.84
CA ARG A 80 -9.61 3.21 20.39
C ARG A 80 -9.58 1.76 19.91
N VAL A 81 -9.08 0.81 20.72
CA VAL A 81 -9.20 -0.63 20.42
C VAL A 81 -10.66 -1.02 20.26
N GLU A 82 -11.52 -0.71 21.26
CA GLU A 82 -12.95 -1.01 21.16
C GLU A 82 -13.61 -0.37 19.94
N ALA A 83 -13.28 0.91 19.67
CA ALA A 83 -13.79 1.62 18.49
C ALA A 83 -13.35 0.96 17.18
N ASN A 84 -12.11 0.48 17.08
CA ASN A 84 -11.59 -0.16 15.89
C ASN A 84 -12.37 -1.43 15.55
N PHE A 85 -12.59 -2.32 16.52
CA PHE A 85 -13.32 -3.55 16.25
C PHE A 85 -14.80 -3.30 15.96
N GLU A 86 -15.45 -2.31 16.60
CA GLU A 86 -16.81 -1.92 16.18
C GLU A 86 -16.82 -1.39 14.74
N PHE A 87 -15.87 -0.53 14.38
CA PHE A 87 -15.77 0.07 13.04
C PHE A 87 -15.59 -1.01 11.95
N LEU A 88 -14.63 -1.91 12.14
CA LEU A 88 -14.33 -3.02 11.25
C LEU A 88 -15.54 -3.94 11.06
N ASN A 89 -16.21 -4.34 12.15
CA ASN A 89 -17.39 -5.18 12.09
C ASN A 89 -18.54 -4.51 11.32
N LYS A 90 -18.74 -3.20 11.51
CA LYS A 90 -19.79 -2.46 10.79
C LYS A 90 -19.51 -2.35 9.30
N LEU A 91 -18.25 -2.21 8.89
CA LEU A 91 -17.87 -2.20 7.47
C LEU A 91 -17.72 -3.60 6.85
N GLY A 92 -17.69 -4.66 7.67
CA GLY A 92 -17.40 -6.01 7.21
C GLY A 92 -15.94 -6.21 6.78
N ILE A 93 -15.01 -5.39 7.28
CA ILE A 93 -13.57 -5.51 7.02
C ILE A 93 -12.95 -6.44 8.07
N THR A 94 -12.13 -7.40 7.63
CA THR A 94 -11.54 -8.42 8.50
C THR A 94 -10.05 -8.22 8.79
N ARG A 95 -9.48 -7.06 8.42
CA ARG A 95 -8.05 -6.76 8.57
C ARG A 95 -7.83 -5.30 8.96
N PHE A 96 -6.72 -5.03 9.63
CA PHE A 96 -6.26 -3.67 9.94
C PHE A 96 -4.72 -3.62 9.95
N ALA A 97 -4.18 -2.41 9.97
CA ALA A 97 -2.76 -2.13 10.07
C ALA A 97 -2.48 -1.05 11.13
N PHE A 98 -1.32 -1.09 11.79
CA PHE A 98 -0.97 -0.08 12.81
C PHE A 98 0.54 0.16 12.95
N HIS A 99 0.91 1.37 13.41
CA HIS A 99 2.18 1.64 14.06
C HIS A 99 2.09 1.42 15.57
N ASP A 100 3.22 1.10 16.18
CA ASP A 100 3.33 0.90 17.62
C ASP A 100 2.81 2.05 18.49
N VAL A 101 3.08 3.30 18.09
CA VAL A 101 2.63 4.51 18.81
C VAL A 101 1.15 4.82 18.59
N ASP A 102 0.50 4.21 17.59
CA ASP A 102 -0.92 4.43 17.32
C ASP A 102 -1.79 3.70 18.34
N ILE A 103 -1.35 2.50 18.71
CA ILE A 103 -2.09 1.60 19.60
C ILE A 103 -1.80 1.86 21.06
N ALA A 104 -0.60 2.35 21.41
CA ALA A 104 -0.20 2.58 22.79
C ALA A 104 0.67 3.84 22.94
N PRO A 105 0.49 4.63 24.01
CA PRO A 105 1.34 5.78 24.28
C PRO A 105 2.75 5.35 24.68
N GLU A 106 3.76 6.10 24.23
CA GLU A 106 5.11 5.97 24.79
C GLU A 106 5.13 6.33 26.29
N GLY A 107 5.95 5.63 27.06
CA GLY A 107 6.23 5.93 28.46
C GLY A 107 7.44 6.85 28.63
N ASN A 108 7.87 7.04 29.88
CA ASN A 108 9.06 7.82 30.23
C ASN A 108 10.37 7.06 30.01
N SER A 109 10.28 5.78 29.60
CA SER A 109 11.40 4.93 29.24
C SER A 109 10.96 3.87 28.25
N LEU A 110 11.91 3.31 27.50
CA LEU A 110 11.63 2.20 26.57
C LEU A 110 10.96 1.01 27.28
N LYS A 111 11.32 0.75 28.54
CA LYS A 111 10.70 -0.30 29.35
C LYS A 111 9.21 -0.03 29.63
N GLU A 112 8.87 1.20 29.97
CA GLU A 112 7.48 1.60 30.20
C GLU A 112 6.69 1.59 28.88
N THR A 113 7.28 2.04 27.78
CA THR A 113 6.69 1.92 26.43
C THR A 113 6.37 0.46 26.09
N TYR A 114 7.26 -0.49 26.38
CA TYR A 114 6.98 -1.92 26.15
C TYR A 114 5.83 -2.43 27.01
N GLN A 115 5.75 -2.03 28.29
CA GLN A 115 4.64 -2.43 29.16
C GLN A 115 3.28 -1.91 28.66
N ASN A 116 3.25 -0.69 28.12
CA ASN A 116 2.06 -0.12 27.49
C ASN A 116 1.67 -0.89 26.23
N ILE A 117 2.64 -1.17 25.34
CA ILE A 117 2.43 -1.97 24.13
C ILE A 117 1.90 -3.36 24.50
N ASP A 118 2.52 -4.07 25.44
CA ASP A 118 2.12 -5.42 25.87
C ASP A 118 0.66 -5.46 26.35
N THR A 119 0.25 -4.43 27.10
CA THR A 119 -1.13 -4.31 27.59
C THR A 119 -2.13 -4.21 26.43
N ILE A 120 -1.81 -3.40 25.42
CA ILE A 120 -2.70 -3.22 24.26
C ILE A 120 -2.61 -4.40 23.30
N THR A 121 -1.44 -4.99 23.08
CA THR A 121 -1.26 -6.21 22.29
C THR A 121 -2.11 -7.36 22.83
N ALA A 122 -2.14 -7.56 24.15
CA ALA A 122 -3.02 -8.57 24.76
C ALA A 122 -4.51 -8.29 24.46
N MET A 123 -4.94 -7.03 24.58
CA MET A 123 -6.32 -6.63 24.27
C MET A 123 -6.67 -6.80 22.79
N LEU A 124 -5.76 -6.43 21.88
CA LEU A 124 -5.92 -6.63 20.43
C LEU A 124 -6.09 -8.12 20.13
N LYS A 125 -5.25 -8.98 20.70
CA LYS A 125 -5.30 -10.43 20.51
C LYS A 125 -6.65 -11.04 20.91
N ASP A 126 -7.18 -10.63 22.06
CA ASP A 126 -8.49 -11.09 22.53
C ASP A 126 -9.62 -10.62 21.60
N ASN A 127 -9.60 -9.35 21.18
CA ASN A 127 -10.61 -8.79 20.26
C ASN A 127 -10.52 -9.41 18.85
N MET A 128 -9.31 -9.63 18.33
CA MET A 128 -9.07 -10.32 17.05
C MET A 128 -9.71 -11.71 17.06
N LYS A 129 -9.53 -12.45 18.15
CA LYS A 129 -10.14 -13.77 18.33
C LYS A 129 -11.67 -13.70 18.45
N GLU A 130 -12.20 -12.74 19.20
CA GLU A 130 -13.64 -12.56 19.41
C GLU A 130 -14.36 -12.22 18.09
N HIS A 131 -13.76 -11.36 17.27
CA HIS A 131 -14.39 -10.84 16.05
C HIS A 131 -13.97 -11.55 14.76
N GLY A 132 -12.99 -12.46 14.81
CA GLY A 132 -12.45 -13.10 13.60
C GLY A 132 -11.72 -12.13 12.67
N ILE A 133 -11.08 -11.11 13.25
CA ILE A 133 -10.33 -10.06 12.54
C ILE A 133 -8.84 -10.36 12.65
N GLY A 134 -8.13 -10.30 11.52
CA GLY A 134 -6.68 -10.49 11.43
C GLY A 134 -5.89 -9.18 11.39
N LEU A 135 -4.57 -9.30 11.52
CA LEU A 135 -3.63 -8.20 11.34
C LEU A 135 -2.98 -8.34 9.96
N LEU A 136 -3.19 -7.36 9.08
CA LEU A 136 -2.55 -7.39 7.76
C LEU A 136 -1.05 -7.18 7.93
N TRP A 137 -0.68 -6.12 8.65
CA TRP A 137 0.69 -5.83 9.04
C TRP A 137 0.73 -4.84 10.20
N ASN A 138 1.85 -4.82 10.89
CA ASN A 138 2.22 -3.73 11.79
C ASN A 138 3.60 -3.21 11.42
N THR A 139 3.94 -2.05 11.98
CA THR A 139 5.24 -1.40 11.78
C THR A 139 5.66 -0.59 13.01
N ALA A 140 6.89 -0.08 13.01
CA ALA A 140 7.42 0.80 14.05
C ALA A 140 7.43 2.25 13.54
N ASN A 141 6.79 3.17 14.26
CA ASN A 141 6.91 4.59 13.97
C ASN A 141 8.30 5.10 14.40
N MET A 142 9.16 5.36 13.40
CA MET A 142 10.51 5.85 13.59
C MET A 142 10.69 7.26 13.00
N PHE A 143 9.65 8.09 13.05
CA PHE A 143 9.65 9.38 12.34
C PHE A 143 8.94 10.54 13.04
N VAL A 144 8.04 10.27 14.00
CA VAL A 144 7.31 11.31 14.73
C VAL A 144 8.12 11.88 15.90
N ASP A 145 8.71 11.04 16.74
CA ASP A 145 9.46 11.52 17.91
C ASP A 145 10.72 12.28 17.49
N ARG A 146 11.02 13.37 18.21
CA ARG A 146 12.19 14.23 17.96
C ARG A 146 13.52 13.47 17.87
N ARG A 147 13.66 12.31 18.51
CA ARG A 147 14.88 11.49 18.47
C ARG A 147 15.24 11.07 17.05
N PHE A 148 14.25 10.96 16.15
CA PHE A 148 14.43 10.54 14.76
C PHE A 148 14.61 11.71 13.78
N MET A 149 14.80 12.95 14.27
CA MET A 149 14.92 14.15 13.41
C MET A 149 16.07 14.09 12.39
N HIS A 150 17.04 13.17 12.58
CA HIS A 150 18.17 12.96 11.68
C HIS A 150 18.20 11.53 11.10
N GLY A 151 17.04 10.87 11.02
CA GLY A 151 16.93 9.47 10.60
C GLY A 151 16.90 8.49 11.77
N ALA A 152 16.59 7.23 11.47
CA ALA A 152 16.54 6.15 12.44
C ALA A 152 17.70 5.18 12.20
N ALA A 153 17.65 4.35 11.16
CA ALA A 153 18.78 3.56 10.72
C ALA A 153 19.83 4.39 9.96
N THR A 154 19.41 5.49 9.33
CA THR A 154 20.32 6.42 8.64
C THR A 154 20.84 7.54 9.53
N THR A 155 20.64 7.43 10.84
CA THR A 155 21.04 8.46 11.80
C THR A 155 22.56 8.67 11.88
N ASN A 156 22.95 9.89 12.24
CA ASN A 156 24.32 10.22 12.63
C ASN A 156 24.63 9.92 14.12
N ASN A 157 23.67 9.41 14.89
CA ASN A 157 23.82 9.08 16.31
C ASN A 157 23.56 7.59 16.60
N ALA A 158 24.61 6.85 17.00
CA ALA A 158 24.51 5.42 17.27
C ALA A 158 23.49 5.04 18.37
N ASP A 159 23.21 5.94 19.33
CA ASP A 159 22.19 5.70 20.35
C ASP A 159 20.77 5.70 19.75
N VAL A 160 20.53 6.54 18.73
CA VAL A 160 19.26 6.57 17.99
C VAL A 160 19.10 5.31 17.15
N TYR A 161 20.19 4.86 16.51
CA TYR A 161 20.20 3.59 15.76
C TYR A 161 19.84 2.42 16.68
N ALA A 162 20.44 2.35 17.86
CA ALA A 162 20.14 1.32 18.86
C ALA A 162 18.68 1.38 19.34
N TYR A 163 18.14 2.59 19.55
CA TYR A 163 16.73 2.76 19.93
C TYR A 163 15.77 2.31 18.83
N ALA A 164 16.04 2.68 17.57
CA ALA A 164 15.28 2.25 16.40
C ALA A 164 15.26 0.72 16.29
N ALA A 165 16.42 0.08 16.44
CA ALA A 165 16.55 -1.38 16.39
C ALA A 165 15.74 -2.05 17.51
N ALA A 166 15.74 -1.46 18.71
CA ALA A 166 14.94 -1.95 19.82
C ALA A 166 13.43 -1.86 19.54
N LYS A 167 12.96 -0.75 18.94
CA LYS A 167 11.55 -0.62 18.52
C LYS A 167 11.17 -1.69 17.49
N VAL A 168 11.97 -1.87 16.44
CA VAL A 168 11.69 -2.88 15.39
C VAL A 168 11.73 -4.30 15.96
N LYS A 169 12.69 -4.62 16.83
CA LYS A 169 12.72 -5.89 17.57
C LYS A 169 11.40 -6.15 18.29
N LYS A 170 10.92 -5.16 19.06
CA LYS A 170 9.65 -5.29 19.80
C LYS A 170 8.45 -5.44 18.87
N GLN A 171 8.44 -4.71 17.75
CA GLN A 171 7.33 -4.78 16.80
C GLN A 171 7.29 -6.06 15.99
N LEU A 172 8.44 -6.69 15.70
CA LEU A 172 8.47 -8.04 15.13
C LEU A 172 7.92 -9.10 16.11
N GLU A 173 8.16 -8.94 17.42
CA GLU A 173 7.54 -9.81 18.44
C GLU A 173 6.03 -9.63 18.49
N VAL A 174 5.54 -8.39 18.45
CA VAL A 174 4.10 -8.08 18.38
C VAL A 174 3.48 -8.62 17.09
N ALA A 175 4.17 -8.47 15.96
CA ALA A 175 3.76 -9.01 14.66
C ALA A 175 3.53 -10.51 14.76
N LYS A 176 4.51 -11.24 15.29
CA LYS A 176 4.43 -12.67 15.50
C LYS A 176 3.30 -13.04 16.47
N GLU A 177 3.17 -12.33 17.59
CA GLU A 177 2.16 -12.63 18.60
C GLU A 177 0.72 -12.46 18.09
N LEU A 178 0.49 -11.42 17.27
CA LEU A 178 -0.82 -11.13 16.68
C LEU A 178 -1.05 -11.87 15.35
N GLY A 179 -0.05 -12.59 14.84
CA GLY A 179 -0.15 -13.32 13.57
C GLY A 179 -0.24 -12.39 12.36
N ALA A 180 0.53 -11.30 12.37
CA ALA A 180 0.65 -10.38 11.24
C ALA A 180 1.07 -11.13 9.97
N GLN A 181 0.42 -10.84 8.85
CA GLN A 181 0.73 -11.46 7.56
C GLN A 181 1.97 -10.83 6.90
N ASN A 182 2.25 -9.56 7.24
CA ASN A 182 3.39 -8.81 6.73
C ASN A 182 3.95 -7.89 7.83
N TYR A 183 5.14 -7.33 7.61
CA TYR A 183 5.75 -6.29 8.43
C TYR A 183 6.33 -5.19 7.54
N VAL A 184 5.89 -3.94 7.73
CA VAL A 184 6.22 -2.83 6.82
C VAL A 184 7.37 -1.99 7.35
N PHE A 185 8.20 -1.49 6.45
CA PHE A 185 9.20 -0.45 6.68
C PHE A 185 8.89 0.74 5.76
N TRP A 186 8.37 1.81 6.33
CA TRP A 186 8.32 3.12 5.69
C TRP A 186 9.41 4.02 6.26
N GLY A 187 10.35 4.42 5.39
CA GLY A 187 11.55 5.18 5.74
C GLY A 187 11.31 6.68 5.92
N GLY A 188 10.27 7.11 6.65
CA GLY A 188 9.86 8.53 6.71
C GLY A 188 10.96 9.52 7.15
N ARG A 189 12.00 9.09 7.86
CA ARG A 189 13.21 9.90 8.15
C ARG A 189 14.49 9.34 7.55
N GLU A 190 14.41 8.26 6.80
CA GLU A 190 15.54 7.58 6.17
C GLU A 190 15.85 8.25 4.82
N GLY A 191 16.52 9.39 4.91
CA GLY A 191 16.81 10.26 3.79
C GLY A 191 17.65 11.46 4.23
N TYR A 192 17.63 12.54 3.45
CA TYR A 192 18.34 13.76 3.81
C TYR A 192 17.52 15.02 3.55
N GLU A 193 17.86 16.09 4.27
CA GLU A 193 17.37 17.45 4.00
C GLU A 193 18.40 18.25 3.20
N THR A 194 19.70 18.04 3.44
CA THR A 194 20.80 18.66 2.68
C THR A 194 21.96 17.70 2.50
N LEU A 195 22.52 17.62 1.29
CA LEU A 195 23.70 16.77 1.03
C LEU A 195 24.97 17.30 1.72
N LEU A 196 24.99 18.56 2.16
CA LEU A 196 26.18 19.19 2.75
C LEU A 196 26.61 18.56 4.08
N ASN A 197 25.70 17.87 4.77
CA ASN A 197 25.97 17.18 6.04
C ASN A 197 25.65 15.68 6.00
N THR A 198 25.42 15.10 4.82
CA THR A 198 25.02 13.70 4.65
C THR A 198 26.15 12.89 4.00
N ASP A 199 26.63 11.87 4.73
CA ASP A 199 27.44 10.79 4.16
C ASP A 199 26.49 9.72 3.63
N MET A 200 25.91 9.97 2.45
CA MET A 200 24.87 9.14 1.84
C MET A 200 25.27 7.66 1.75
N LYS A 201 26.54 7.38 1.42
CA LYS A 201 27.01 6.00 1.34
C LYS A 201 26.96 5.33 2.72
N ARG A 202 27.44 6.00 3.77
CA ARG A 202 27.42 5.45 5.12
C ARG A 202 26.00 5.22 5.62
N GLU A 203 25.11 6.16 5.37
CA GLU A 203 23.70 6.06 5.75
C GLU A 203 23.02 4.87 5.07
N MET A 204 23.19 4.70 3.75
CA MET A 204 22.66 3.53 3.03
C MET A 204 23.32 2.21 3.49
N ASP A 205 24.63 2.20 3.76
CA ASP A 205 25.31 1.02 4.30
C ASP A 205 24.75 0.65 5.69
N ASN A 206 24.38 1.64 6.51
CA ASN A 206 23.76 1.43 7.83
C ASN A 206 22.31 0.96 7.74
N LEU A 207 21.52 1.53 6.84
CA LEU A 207 20.16 1.06 6.56
C LEU A 207 20.16 -0.41 6.14
N ALA A 208 21.11 -0.81 5.29
CA ALA A 208 21.27 -2.20 4.89
C ALA A 208 21.61 -3.12 6.08
N ARG A 209 22.54 -2.72 6.96
CA ARG A 209 22.83 -3.46 8.20
C ARG A 209 21.60 -3.61 9.08
N PHE A 210 20.78 -2.56 9.16
CA PHE A 210 19.56 -2.56 9.95
C PHE A 210 18.53 -3.57 9.42
N TYR A 211 18.30 -3.59 8.10
CA TYR A 211 17.40 -4.57 7.48
C TYR A 211 17.92 -6.00 7.59
N HIS A 212 19.23 -6.24 7.44
CA HIS A 212 19.82 -7.56 7.70
C HIS A 212 19.56 -8.01 9.15
N MET A 213 19.75 -7.13 10.14
CA MET A 213 19.45 -7.44 11.55
C MET A 213 17.97 -7.74 11.77
N ALA A 214 17.06 -7.01 11.12
CA ALA A 214 15.62 -7.25 11.23
C ALA A 214 15.24 -8.60 10.64
N VAL A 215 15.78 -8.95 9.46
CA VAL A 215 15.59 -10.27 8.81
C VAL A 215 16.12 -11.39 9.69
N ASP A 216 17.33 -11.25 10.21
CA ASP A 216 17.95 -12.26 11.08
C ASP A 216 17.13 -12.46 12.35
N TYR A 217 16.65 -11.38 12.96
CA TYR A 217 15.81 -11.48 14.15
C TYR A 217 14.43 -12.07 13.86
N ALA A 218 13.80 -11.72 12.74
CA ALA A 218 12.55 -12.34 12.32
C ALA A 218 12.70 -13.86 12.14
N LYS A 219 13.81 -14.32 11.55
CA LYS A 219 14.15 -15.75 11.45
C LYS A 219 14.39 -16.36 12.84
N GLU A 220 15.14 -15.69 13.72
CA GLU A 220 15.42 -16.15 15.09
C GLU A 220 14.13 -16.40 15.88
N ILE A 221 13.17 -15.47 15.79
CA ILE A 221 11.89 -15.62 16.48
C ILE A 221 10.89 -16.47 15.69
N GLY A 222 11.18 -16.90 14.45
CA GLY A 222 10.23 -17.64 13.62
C GLY A 222 8.99 -16.82 13.23
N PHE A 223 9.20 -15.57 12.83
CA PHE A 223 8.18 -14.77 12.14
C PHE A 223 8.23 -15.08 10.64
N GLU A 224 7.10 -15.52 10.07
CA GLU A 224 7.00 -15.96 8.67
C GLU A 224 6.31 -14.94 7.75
N GLY A 225 5.87 -13.80 8.30
CA GLY A 225 5.23 -12.75 7.50
C GLY A 225 6.20 -12.09 6.52
N GLN A 226 5.67 -11.62 5.40
CA GLN A 226 6.46 -10.95 4.37
C GLN A 226 6.96 -9.58 4.87
N MET A 227 8.25 -9.29 4.71
CA MET A 227 8.75 -7.92 4.95
C MET A 227 8.48 -7.04 3.73
N LEU A 228 8.05 -5.82 3.96
CA LEU A 228 7.67 -4.88 2.92
C LEU A 228 8.43 -3.57 3.05
N ILE A 229 9.00 -3.07 1.95
CA ILE A 229 9.45 -1.68 1.83
C ILE A 229 8.31 -0.87 1.25
N GLU A 230 8.06 0.31 1.80
CA GLU A 230 7.08 1.27 1.29
C GLU A 230 7.79 2.48 0.67
N PRO A 231 7.89 2.53 -0.67
CA PRO A 231 8.61 3.60 -1.33
C PRO A 231 7.88 4.95 -1.21
N LYS A 232 8.65 6.02 -1.01
CA LYS A 232 8.18 7.40 -1.07
C LYS A 232 9.35 8.31 -1.48
N PRO A 233 9.14 9.29 -2.37
CA PRO A 233 10.23 10.11 -2.91
C PRO A 233 10.80 11.14 -1.92
N ARG A 234 9.94 11.66 -1.03
CA ARG A 234 10.16 12.82 -0.16
C ARG A 234 9.00 12.97 0.82
N GLU A 235 9.07 14.01 1.64
CA GLU A 235 8.08 14.36 2.67
C GLU A 235 7.99 13.30 3.79
N PRO A 236 8.58 13.60 4.97
CA PRO A 236 9.10 14.90 5.41
C PRO A 236 10.54 15.19 4.96
N MET A 237 11.26 14.22 4.38
CA MET A 237 12.64 14.44 3.90
C MET A 237 12.65 15.21 2.57
N LYS A 238 13.74 15.93 2.27
CA LYS A 238 13.92 16.55 0.94
C LYS A 238 14.09 15.46 -0.13
N HIS A 239 14.76 14.37 0.22
CA HIS A 239 14.89 13.15 -0.57
C HIS A 239 14.88 11.98 0.40
N GLN A 240 13.98 11.04 0.20
CA GLN A 240 13.93 9.77 0.92
C GLN A 240 14.61 8.69 0.06
N TYR A 241 15.35 7.78 0.70
CA TYR A 241 16.22 6.83 -0.03
C TYR A 241 15.44 5.79 -0.83
N ASP A 242 14.35 5.29 -0.28
CA ASP A 242 13.42 4.38 -0.96
C ASP A 242 12.48 5.18 -1.87
N PHE A 243 13.05 5.86 -2.88
CA PHE A 243 12.39 6.93 -3.63
C PHE A 243 11.14 6.48 -4.42
N ASP A 244 11.27 5.36 -5.12
CA ASP A 244 10.24 4.66 -5.90
C ASP A 244 10.58 3.16 -5.89
N VAL A 245 9.73 2.31 -6.49
CA VAL A 245 9.93 0.86 -6.54
C VAL A 245 11.28 0.51 -7.16
N ALA A 246 11.67 1.16 -8.25
CA ALA A 246 12.92 0.85 -8.95
C ALA A 246 14.15 1.17 -8.08
N THR A 247 14.13 2.30 -7.37
CA THR A 247 15.20 2.75 -6.49
C THR A 247 15.30 1.86 -5.25
N ALA A 248 14.16 1.56 -4.61
CA ALA A 248 14.09 0.64 -3.48
C ALA A 248 14.59 -0.76 -3.88
N TYR A 249 14.18 -1.25 -5.06
CA TYR A 249 14.64 -2.56 -5.55
C TYR A 249 16.14 -2.58 -5.84
N ALA A 250 16.68 -1.52 -6.45
CA ALA A 250 18.13 -1.42 -6.69
C ALA A 250 18.94 -1.41 -5.38
N PHE A 251 18.42 -0.78 -4.32
CA PHE A 251 19.00 -0.85 -2.98
C PHE A 251 19.00 -2.30 -2.47
N LEU A 252 17.85 -2.98 -2.52
CA LEU A 252 17.71 -4.34 -2.04
C LEU A 252 18.64 -5.31 -2.78
N GLN A 253 18.74 -5.21 -4.11
CA GLN A 253 19.64 -6.03 -4.92
C GLN A 253 21.11 -5.78 -4.57
N LYS A 254 21.50 -4.51 -4.37
CA LYS A 254 22.88 -4.13 -4.05
C LYS A 254 23.36 -4.73 -2.72
N TYR A 255 22.44 -4.92 -1.77
CA TYR A 255 22.76 -5.39 -0.42
C TYR A 255 22.25 -6.81 -0.14
N ASP A 256 21.89 -7.59 -1.16
CA ASP A 256 21.43 -8.98 -1.05
C ASP A 256 20.20 -9.15 -0.12
N LEU A 257 19.25 -8.22 -0.20
CA LEU A 257 18.01 -8.19 0.58
C LEU A 257 16.75 -8.49 -0.27
N ASP A 258 16.88 -8.53 -1.60
CA ASP A 258 15.76 -8.67 -2.55
C ASP A 258 14.95 -9.96 -2.39
N SER A 259 15.57 -11.04 -1.92
CA SER A 259 14.85 -12.29 -1.60
C SER A 259 13.98 -12.23 -0.33
N HIS A 260 14.14 -11.18 0.49
CA HIS A 260 13.47 -11.05 1.79
C HIS A 260 12.36 -10.00 1.79
N PHE A 261 12.40 -9.06 0.85
CA PHE A 261 11.49 -7.93 0.81
C PHE A 261 10.64 -7.91 -0.45
N LYS A 262 9.44 -7.40 -0.31
CA LYS A 262 8.55 -6.98 -1.40
C LYS A 262 8.15 -5.52 -1.20
N MET A 263 7.36 -4.98 -2.12
CA MET A 263 6.90 -3.59 -2.06
C MET A 263 5.49 -3.50 -1.49
N ASN A 264 5.29 -2.54 -0.59
CA ASN A 264 4.00 -1.95 -0.24
C ASN A 264 3.86 -0.67 -1.07
N ILE A 265 2.99 -0.66 -2.08
CA ILE A 265 2.93 0.47 -3.04
C ILE A 265 1.74 1.35 -2.68
N GLU A 266 2.00 2.64 -2.54
CA GLU A 266 0.98 3.64 -2.30
C GLU A 266 0.75 4.54 -3.52
N SER A 267 -0.51 4.81 -3.83
CA SER A 267 -0.91 5.65 -4.97
C SER A 267 -0.41 7.10 -4.87
N ASN A 268 -0.56 7.75 -3.71
CA ASN A 268 -0.10 9.13 -3.53
C ASN A 268 1.44 9.21 -3.57
N HIS A 269 2.16 8.24 -2.99
CA HIS A 269 3.62 8.18 -3.08
C HIS A 269 4.11 8.00 -4.53
N ALA A 270 3.48 7.13 -5.31
CA ALA A 270 3.81 6.91 -6.71
C ALA A 270 3.69 8.20 -7.53
N THR A 271 2.56 8.91 -7.38
CA THR A 271 2.30 10.17 -8.09
C THR A 271 3.20 11.31 -7.64
N LEU A 272 3.55 11.36 -6.35
CA LEU A 272 4.51 12.34 -5.82
C LEU A 272 5.93 12.13 -6.38
N ALA A 273 6.26 10.91 -6.80
CA ALA A 273 7.53 10.54 -7.43
C ALA A 273 7.56 10.87 -8.94
N GLY A 274 6.42 11.27 -9.51
CA GLY A 274 6.26 11.55 -10.93
C GLY A 274 5.83 10.33 -11.76
N HIS A 275 5.38 9.25 -11.11
CA HIS A 275 4.91 8.03 -11.75
C HIS A 275 3.39 7.91 -11.66
N THR A 276 2.77 7.11 -12.53
CA THR A 276 1.38 6.70 -12.28
C THR A 276 1.35 5.55 -11.27
N PHE A 277 0.24 5.39 -10.56
CA PHE A 277 0.08 4.24 -9.67
C PHE A 277 0.17 2.91 -10.43
N GLU A 278 -0.41 2.83 -11.64
CA GLU A 278 -0.26 1.68 -12.55
C GLU A 278 1.21 1.37 -12.86
N HIS A 279 2.06 2.39 -13.06
CA HIS A 279 3.47 2.20 -13.39
C HIS A 279 4.22 1.44 -12.29
N GLU A 280 4.09 1.90 -11.05
CA GLU A 280 4.76 1.29 -9.89
C GLU A 280 4.27 -0.14 -9.67
N LEU A 281 2.96 -0.38 -9.79
CA LEU A 281 2.37 -1.72 -9.70
C LEU A 281 2.89 -2.65 -10.82
N ARG A 282 2.92 -2.18 -12.08
CA ARG A 282 3.44 -2.92 -13.22
C ARG A 282 4.90 -3.29 -13.00
N TYR A 283 5.74 -2.33 -12.62
CA TYR A 283 7.16 -2.56 -12.39
C TYR A 283 7.37 -3.62 -11.30
N ALA A 284 6.69 -3.47 -10.16
CA ALA A 284 6.79 -4.43 -9.06
C ALA A 284 6.30 -5.83 -9.45
N ARG A 285 5.22 -5.93 -10.24
CA ARG A 285 4.72 -7.21 -10.77
C ARG A 285 5.76 -7.88 -11.68
N GLU A 286 6.27 -7.16 -12.68
CA GLU A 286 7.24 -7.70 -13.64
C GLU A 286 8.54 -8.14 -12.96
N MET A 287 8.93 -7.49 -11.87
CA MET A 287 10.09 -7.88 -11.06
C MET A 287 9.77 -8.94 -9.99
N GLY A 288 8.52 -9.39 -9.85
CA GLY A 288 8.10 -10.41 -8.88
C GLY A 288 8.08 -9.95 -7.42
N ILE A 289 8.07 -8.63 -7.18
CA ILE A 289 8.20 -8.00 -5.87
C ILE A 289 6.94 -7.23 -5.43
N LEU A 290 5.82 -7.34 -6.16
CA LEU A 290 4.54 -6.78 -5.71
C LEU A 290 4.05 -7.54 -4.46
N GLY A 291 3.98 -6.84 -3.32
CA GLY A 291 3.66 -7.42 -2.01
C GLY A 291 2.32 -6.98 -1.45
N SER A 292 2.10 -5.68 -1.29
CA SER A 292 0.86 -5.10 -0.74
C SER A 292 0.63 -3.71 -1.35
N VAL A 293 -0.53 -3.13 -1.05
CA VAL A 293 -0.91 -1.81 -1.54
C VAL A 293 -1.54 -0.97 -0.44
N ASP A 294 -1.12 0.29 -0.37
CA ASP A 294 -1.87 1.34 0.30
C ASP A 294 -2.78 2.06 -0.70
N ALA A 295 -4.07 1.85 -0.51
CA ALA A 295 -5.15 2.25 -1.38
C ALA A 295 -5.64 3.65 -1.01
N ASN A 296 -4.94 4.66 -1.52
CA ASN A 296 -5.32 6.06 -1.40
C ASN A 296 -5.26 6.78 -2.76
N GLN A 297 -5.33 8.10 -2.73
CA GLN A 297 -5.24 8.97 -3.89
C GLN A 297 -4.59 10.29 -3.48
N GLY A 298 -3.70 10.79 -4.33
CA GLY A 298 -3.16 12.15 -4.22
C GLY A 298 -3.93 13.16 -5.06
N ASP A 299 -3.64 14.44 -4.85
CA ASP A 299 -4.01 15.50 -5.80
C ASP A 299 -2.79 15.83 -6.66
N LEU A 300 -2.87 15.54 -7.97
CA LEU A 300 -1.75 15.76 -8.91
C LEU A 300 -1.32 17.23 -9.05
N LEU A 301 -2.14 18.18 -8.57
CA LEU A 301 -1.81 19.61 -8.54
C LEU A 301 -1.14 20.05 -7.24
N LEU A 302 -1.10 19.18 -6.22
CA LEU A 302 -0.52 19.45 -4.90
C LEU A 302 0.76 18.61 -4.72
N GLY A 303 1.85 19.28 -4.37
CA GLY A 303 3.18 18.66 -4.26
C GLY A 303 3.45 17.99 -2.90
N TRP A 304 2.42 17.47 -2.24
CA TRP A 304 2.49 16.82 -0.92
C TRP A 304 1.43 15.73 -0.81
N ASP A 305 1.54 14.93 0.24
CA ASP A 305 0.65 13.81 0.52
C ASP A 305 -0.72 14.27 1.04
N THR A 306 -1.78 14.01 0.27
CA THR A 306 -3.14 14.37 0.66
C THR A 306 -3.86 13.20 1.34
N ASP A 307 -3.44 11.97 1.12
CA ASP A 307 -4.00 10.71 1.65
C ASP A 307 -5.52 10.65 1.44
N GLU A 308 -6.00 10.98 0.25
CA GLU A 308 -7.44 10.92 -0.06
C GLU A 308 -7.91 9.48 -0.20
N PHE A 309 -9.17 9.24 0.17
CA PHE A 309 -9.79 7.98 -0.19
C PHE A 309 -9.90 7.89 -1.71
N PRO A 310 -9.62 6.71 -2.30
CA PRO A 310 -9.62 6.54 -3.73
C PRO A 310 -11.05 6.65 -4.27
N THR A 311 -11.25 7.55 -5.23
CA THR A 311 -12.57 7.76 -5.87
C THR A 311 -12.50 7.83 -7.39
N ASP A 312 -11.30 7.71 -7.97
CA ASP A 312 -11.12 7.56 -9.42
C ASP A 312 -11.19 6.07 -9.85
N ILE A 313 -12.25 5.75 -10.58
CA ILE A 313 -12.46 4.40 -11.13
C ILE A 313 -11.47 4.02 -12.24
N TYR A 314 -10.82 4.98 -12.91
CA TYR A 314 -9.78 4.70 -13.91
C TYR A 314 -8.53 4.15 -13.22
N ASP A 315 -8.05 4.84 -12.18
CA ASP A 315 -6.89 4.41 -11.40
C ASP A 315 -7.16 3.07 -10.70
N ALA A 316 -8.34 2.91 -10.09
CA ALA A 316 -8.71 1.63 -9.48
C ALA A 316 -8.80 0.48 -10.50
N THR A 317 -9.28 0.74 -11.73
CA THR A 317 -9.33 -0.27 -12.79
C THR A 317 -7.92 -0.68 -13.24
N LEU A 318 -7.05 0.29 -13.49
CA LEU A 318 -5.68 0.00 -13.94
C LEU A 318 -4.85 -0.65 -12.82
N ALA A 319 -5.02 -0.23 -11.57
CA ALA A 319 -4.39 -0.86 -10.43
C ALA A 319 -4.84 -2.31 -10.25
N MET A 320 -6.15 -2.56 -10.27
CA MET A 320 -6.67 -3.93 -10.17
C MET A 320 -6.29 -4.78 -11.37
N TYR A 321 -6.09 -4.21 -12.56
CA TYR A 321 -5.56 -4.96 -13.71
C TYR A 321 -4.15 -5.48 -13.42
N GLU A 322 -3.25 -4.67 -12.84
CA GLU A 322 -1.92 -5.14 -12.44
C GLU A 322 -1.98 -6.20 -11.34
N ILE A 323 -2.83 -5.99 -10.33
CA ILE A 323 -3.00 -6.91 -9.20
C ILE A 323 -3.54 -8.26 -9.68
N LEU A 324 -4.56 -8.28 -10.55
CA LEU A 324 -5.11 -9.52 -11.10
C LEU A 324 -4.08 -10.27 -11.96
N LYS A 325 -3.28 -9.55 -12.76
CA LYS A 325 -2.19 -10.14 -13.55
C LYS A 325 -1.06 -10.70 -12.68
N ASN A 326 -0.94 -10.27 -11.43
CA ASN A 326 -0.03 -10.82 -10.42
C ASN A 326 -0.62 -12.01 -9.64
N ASP A 327 -1.83 -12.46 -9.97
CA ASP A 327 -2.63 -13.41 -9.16
C ASP A 327 -2.91 -12.92 -7.72
N GLY A 328 -3.04 -11.60 -7.58
CA GLY A 328 -3.37 -10.93 -6.33
C GLY A 328 -2.14 -10.37 -5.60
N LEU A 329 -2.27 -10.17 -4.29
CA LEU A 329 -1.25 -9.56 -3.42
C LEU A 329 -0.60 -10.58 -2.47
N GLY A 330 -0.79 -11.88 -2.69
CA GLY A 330 -0.28 -12.92 -1.77
C GLY A 330 -0.79 -12.72 -0.34
N THR A 331 0.12 -12.39 0.59
CA THR A 331 -0.19 -12.08 2.00
C THR A 331 -0.60 -10.63 2.24
N GLY A 332 -0.39 -9.73 1.27
CA GLY A 332 -0.80 -8.33 1.33
C GLY A 332 -2.30 -8.10 1.10
N GLY A 333 -2.69 -6.84 0.95
CA GLY A 333 -4.07 -6.41 0.74
C GLY A 333 -4.15 -4.95 0.37
N LEU A 334 -5.37 -4.43 0.22
CA LEU A 334 -5.64 -3.01 0.01
C LEU A 334 -5.87 -2.34 1.37
N ASN A 335 -4.80 -1.81 1.96
CA ASN A 335 -4.91 -1.03 3.19
C ASN A 335 -5.32 0.41 2.86
N PHE A 336 -6.38 0.92 3.48
CA PHE A 336 -6.78 2.31 3.30
C PHE A 336 -5.88 3.22 4.12
N ASP A 337 -4.66 3.48 3.64
CA ASP A 337 -3.81 4.56 4.12
C ASP A 337 -4.34 5.92 3.64
N ALA A 338 -5.56 6.21 4.07
CA ALA A 338 -6.33 7.37 3.66
C ALA A 338 -7.04 7.97 4.87
N LYS A 339 -7.16 9.30 4.86
CA LYS A 339 -7.84 10.06 5.92
C LYS A 339 -9.04 10.82 5.40
N VAL A 340 -10.05 10.98 6.25
CA VAL A 340 -11.13 11.93 5.99
C VAL A 340 -10.55 13.34 5.88
N ARG A 341 -11.18 14.19 5.06
CA ARG A 341 -10.73 15.57 4.89
C ARG A 341 -10.91 16.32 6.21
N ARG A 342 -10.08 17.32 6.46
CA ARG A 342 -10.18 18.18 7.66
C ARG A 342 -11.60 18.68 7.99
N PRO A 343 -12.43 19.14 7.01
CA PRO A 343 -13.82 19.51 7.27
C PRO A 343 -14.81 18.34 7.35
N SER A 344 -14.41 17.11 6.99
CA SER A 344 -15.19 15.88 7.16
C SER A 344 -14.90 15.30 8.54
N HIS A 345 -15.34 16.03 9.56
CA HIS A 345 -14.87 15.84 10.94
C HIS A 345 -15.75 14.91 11.78
N LYS A 346 -16.91 14.49 11.29
CA LYS A 346 -17.88 13.71 12.08
C LYS A 346 -17.57 12.21 12.05
N PRO A 347 -18.05 11.43 13.03
CA PRO A 347 -17.85 9.97 13.04
C PRO A 347 -18.39 9.25 11.81
N GLU A 348 -19.55 9.67 11.27
CA GLU A 348 -20.16 9.10 10.07
C GLU A 348 -19.30 9.27 8.81
N ASP A 349 -18.51 10.35 8.73
CA ASP A 349 -17.63 10.63 7.58
C ASP A 349 -16.57 9.54 7.39
N LEU A 350 -16.13 8.89 8.48
CA LEU A 350 -15.22 7.74 8.40
C LEU A 350 -15.85 6.61 7.58
N PHE A 351 -17.14 6.34 7.77
CA PHE A 351 -17.84 5.27 7.05
C PHE A 351 -18.08 5.66 5.60
N HIS A 352 -18.56 6.88 5.34
CA HIS A 352 -18.77 7.35 3.97
C HIS A 352 -17.47 7.29 3.14
N ALA A 353 -16.34 7.68 3.74
CA ALA A 353 -15.05 7.65 3.06
C ALA A 353 -14.58 6.21 2.76
N HIS A 354 -14.68 5.29 3.73
CA HIS A 354 -14.32 3.89 3.50
C HIS A 354 -15.26 3.21 2.50
N ILE A 355 -16.57 3.47 2.56
CA ILE A 355 -17.53 2.95 1.58
C ILE A 355 -17.15 3.41 0.17
N ALA A 356 -16.81 4.70 0.00
CA ALA A 356 -16.39 5.23 -1.29
C ALA A 356 -15.12 4.54 -1.82
N GLY A 357 -14.10 4.36 -0.98
CA GLY A 357 -12.87 3.67 -1.36
C GLY A 357 -13.09 2.19 -1.71
N MET A 358 -13.88 1.48 -0.90
CA MET A 358 -14.21 0.07 -1.10
C MET A 358 -15.01 -0.16 -2.38
N ASP A 359 -16.05 0.65 -2.62
CA ASP A 359 -16.86 0.56 -3.84
C ASP A 359 -16.04 0.91 -5.09
N THR A 360 -15.12 1.89 -5.00
CA THR A 360 -14.24 2.28 -6.12
C THR A 360 -13.33 1.14 -6.52
N PHE A 361 -12.65 0.49 -5.57
CA PHE A 361 -11.79 -0.66 -5.86
C PHE A 361 -12.58 -1.91 -6.26
N ALA A 362 -13.76 -2.16 -5.69
CA ALA A 362 -14.64 -3.25 -6.13
C ALA A 362 -15.17 -3.02 -7.56
N TYR A 363 -15.43 -1.77 -7.95
CA TYR A 363 -15.73 -1.43 -9.34
C TYR A 363 -14.53 -1.67 -10.26
N GLY A 364 -13.34 -1.20 -9.85
CA GLY A 364 -12.09 -1.42 -10.55
C GLY A 364 -11.80 -2.90 -10.79
N LEU A 365 -12.03 -3.75 -9.79
CA LEU A 365 -11.91 -5.21 -9.88
C LEU A 365 -12.79 -5.79 -11.00
N LYS A 366 -14.07 -5.40 -11.07
CA LYS A 366 -15.01 -5.87 -12.12
C LYS A 366 -14.61 -5.41 -13.52
N ALA A 367 -14.17 -4.17 -13.66
CA ALA A 367 -13.73 -3.63 -14.95
C ALA A 367 -12.42 -4.30 -15.41
N ALA A 368 -11.46 -4.43 -14.50
CA ALA A 368 -10.17 -5.08 -14.75
C ALA A 368 -10.33 -6.56 -15.12
N SER A 369 -11.20 -7.30 -14.43
CA SER A 369 -11.43 -8.71 -14.73
C SER A 369 -11.97 -8.90 -16.15
N GLN A 370 -12.91 -8.07 -16.58
CA GLN A 370 -13.45 -8.11 -17.94
C GLN A 370 -12.40 -7.78 -19.00
N LEU A 371 -11.53 -6.79 -18.73
CA LEU A 371 -10.42 -6.44 -19.61
C LEU A 371 -9.46 -7.63 -19.81
N ILE A 372 -9.17 -8.39 -18.74
CA ILE A 372 -8.28 -9.57 -18.76
C ILE A 372 -8.96 -10.76 -19.45
N GLU A 373 -10.21 -11.08 -19.08
CA GLU A 373 -10.95 -12.21 -19.67
C GLU A 373 -11.13 -12.05 -21.18
N ASP A 374 -11.43 -10.83 -21.64
CA ASP A 374 -11.55 -10.51 -23.06
C ASP A 374 -10.18 -10.29 -23.75
N ARG A 375 -9.07 -10.40 -22.99
CA ARG A 375 -7.68 -10.22 -23.46
C ARG A 375 -7.47 -8.90 -24.20
N VAL A 376 -8.10 -7.84 -23.72
CA VAL A 376 -8.22 -6.57 -24.46
C VAL A 376 -6.85 -5.96 -24.74
N PHE A 377 -5.99 -5.90 -23.72
CA PHE A 377 -4.65 -5.32 -23.86
C PHE A 377 -3.64 -6.37 -24.30
N GLU A 378 -3.78 -7.63 -23.87
CA GLU A 378 -2.92 -8.74 -24.26
C GLU A 378 -2.88 -8.90 -25.78
N ASN A 379 -4.04 -8.95 -26.44
CA ASN A 379 -4.10 -9.11 -27.90
C ASN A 379 -3.42 -7.94 -28.63
N ILE A 380 -3.52 -6.72 -28.07
CA ILE A 380 -2.90 -5.52 -28.63
C ILE A 380 -1.38 -5.58 -28.50
N VAL A 381 -0.87 -6.01 -27.33
CA VAL A 381 0.56 -6.16 -27.08
C VAL A 381 1.14 -7.28 -27.94
N GLU A 382 0.50 -8.45 -28.00
CA GLU A 382 0.91 -9.59 -28.83
C GLU A 382 1.00 -9.20 -30.32
N GLU A 383 -0.01 -8.53 -30.87
CA GLU A 383 0.03 -8.05 -32.26
C GLU A 383 1.18 -7.06 -32.48
N ARG A 384 1.35 -6.09 -31.58
CA ARG A 384 2.36 -5.03 -31.66
C ARG A 384 3.79 -5.56 -31.67
N TYR A 385 4.07 -6.62 -30.92
CA TYR A 385 5.42 -7.19 -30.81
C TYR A 385 5.67 -8.44 -31.66
N SER A 386 4.69 -8.87 -32.48
CA SER A 386 4.74 -10.09 -33.31
C SER A 386 5.91 -10.22 -34.29
N SER A 387 6.66 -9.14 -34.55
CA SER A 387 7.90 -9.20 -35.34
C SER A 387 9.03 -9.92 -34.61
N PHE A 388 9.03 -9.93 -33.28
CA PHE A 388 10.02 -10.62 -32.46
C PHE A 388 9.79 -12.14 -32.36
N ASP A 389 8.63 -12.64 -32.79
CA ASP A 389 8.30 -14.07 -32.76
C ASP A 389 8.80 -14.85 -33.98
N LYS A 390 9.41 -14.18 -34.97
CA LYS A 390 9.82 -14.78 -36.25
C LYS A 390 11.07 -14.13 -36.83
N GLY A 391 11.73 -14.86 -37.73
CA GLY A 391 12.89 -14.37 -38.49
C GLY A 391 13.98 -13.75 -37.59
N VAL A 392 14.54 -12.61 -38.02
CA VAL A 392 15.58 -11.89 -37.28
C VAL A 392 15.16 -11.55 -35.85
N GLY A 393 13.88 -11.28 -35.61
CA GLY A 393 13.35 -10.96 -34.28
C GLY A 393 13.49 -12.13 -33.32
N SER A 394 13.18 -13.35 -33.78
CA SER A 394 13.35 -14.56 -32.99
C SER A 394 14.82 -14.90 -32.73
N ASP A 395 15.72 -14.57 -33.65
CA ASP A 395 17.16 -14.73 -33.46
C ASP A 395 17.72 -13.73 -32.43
N ILE A 396 17.19 -12.51 -32.40
CA ILE A 396 17.50 -11.51 -31.35
C ILE A 396 17.09 -12.05 -29.98
N LEU A 397 15.83 -12.48 -29.82
CA LEU A 397 15.34 -12.98 -28.53
C LEU A 397 16.08 -14.24 -28.05
N ALA A 398 16.48 -15.10 -28.98
CA ALA A 398 17.21 -16.32 -28.67
C ALA A 398 18.72 -16.11 -28.45
N GLY A 399 19.23 -14.86 -28.57
CA GLY A 399 20.67 -14.57 -28.46
C GLY A 399 21.51 -15.23 -29.56
N LYS A 400 20.90 -15.53 -30.72
CA LYS A 400 21.53 -16.23 -31.85
C LYS A 400 22.18 -15.29 -32.85
N THR A 401 22.04 -13.99 -32.66
CA THR A 401 22.59 -12.98 -33.55
C THR A 401 23.51 -12.00 -32.83
N ASN A 402 24.21 -11.17 -33.60
CA ASN A 402 25.12 -10.14 -33.11
C ASN A 402 25.11 -8.93 -34.06
N PHE A 403 25.80 -7.85 -33.69
CA PHE A 403 25.80 -6.62 -34.48
C PHE A 403 26.24 -6.79 -35.94
N LYS A 404 27.15 -7.73 -36.26
CA LYS A 404 27.58 -7.94 -37.66
C LYS A 404 26.48 -8.57 -38.51
N GLU A 405 25.78 -9.54 -37.95
CA GLU A 405 24.67 -10.22 -38.64
C GLU A 405 23.44 -9.32 -38.75
N LEU A 406 23.16 -8.53 -37.71
CA LEU A 406 22.11 -7.52 -37.72
C LEU A 406 22.40 -6.39 -38.72
N GLU A 407 23.66 -5.95 -38.83
CA GLU A 407 24.07 -5.01 -39.88
C GLU A 407 23.86 -5.61 -41.27
N ALA A 408 24.30 -6.84 -41.50
CA ALA A 408 24.10 -7.52 -42.78
C ALA A 408 22.61 -7.67 -43.13
N TYR A 409 21.76 -8.01 -42.15
CA TYR A 409 20.31 -8.03 -42.32
C TYR A 409 19.75 -6.63 -42.65
N ALA A 410 20.19 -5.60 -41.93
CA ALA A 410 19.72 -4.23 -42.10
C ALA A 410 20.10 -3.63 -43.46
N LEU A 411 21.26 -3.98 -44.01
CA LEU A 411 21.71 -3.53 -45.34
C LEU A 411 20.83 -4.07 -46.49
N GLU A 412 20.07 -5.14 -46.25
CA GLU A 412 19.16 -5.75 -47.23
C GLU A 412 17.68 -5.33 -47.04
N LEU A 413 17.39 -4.50 -46.03
CA LEU A 413 16.03 -4.02 -45.79
C LEU A 413 15.56 -3.06 -46.89
N GLN A 414 14.28 -3.15 -47.22
CA GLN A 414 13.63 -2.16 -48.09
C GLN A 414 13.25 -0.93 -47.28
N GLU A 415 13.52 0.25 -47.84
CA GLU A 415 13.20 1.55 -47.23
C GLU A 415 11.94 2.16 -47.85
N PRO A 416 11.08 2.83 -47.07
CA PRO A 416 11.19 3.01 -45.61
C PRO A 416 10.81 1.75 -44.83
N ILE A 417 11.41 1.56 -43.65
CA ILE A 417 10.93 0.56 -42.70
C ILE A 417 9.50 0.94 -42.27
N GLU A 418 8.54 0.07 -42.58
CA GLU A 418 7.13 0.29 -42.29
C GLU A 418 6.81 0.08 -40.80
N HIS A 419 6.11 1.04 -40.20
CA HIS A 419 5.68 0.99 -38.80
C HIS A 419 4.16 0.87 -38.68
N GLN A 420 3.70 0.14 -37.67
CA GLN A 420 2.30 0.12 -37.28
C GLN A 420 1.97 1.29 -36.34
N SER A 421 0.76 1.84 -36.45
CA SER A 421 0.27 2.88 -35.53
C SER A 421 0.12 2.35 -34.10
N GLY A 422 0.45 3.16 -33.10
CA GLY A 422 0.32 2.80 -31.67
C GLY A 422 -1.11 2.78 -31.12
N LYS A 423 -2.10 3.31 -31.85
CA LYS A 423 -3.55 3.25 -31.53
C LYS A 423 -3.95 3.73 -30.12
N GLN A 424 -3.19 4.64 -29.50
CA GLN A 424 -3.40 5.04 -28.11
C GLN A 424 -4.82 5.55 -27.82
N GLU A 425 -5.39 6.39 -28.68
CA GLU A 425 -6.74 6.95 -28.49
C GLU A 425 -7.81 5.86 -28.58
N LEU A 426 -7.62 4.88 -29.48
CA LEU A 426 -8.52 3.74 -29.61
C LEU A 426 -8.43 2.83 -28.37
N ILE A 427 -7.23 2.61 -27.83
CA ILE A 427 -7.00 1.82 -26.62
C ILE A 427 -7.70 2.49 -25.42
N LYS A 428 -7.52 3.81 -25.24
CA LYS A 428 -8.20 4.56 -24.18
C LYS A 428 -9.72 4.58 -24.36
N ALA A 429 -10.21 4.70 -25.60
CA ALA A 429 -11.64 4.60 -25.87
C ALA A 429 -12.22 3.22 -25.53
N LYS A 430 -11.45 2.13 -25.74
CA LYS A 430 -11.84 0.78 -25.30
C LYS A 430 -11.87 0.70 -23.77
N LEU A 431 -10.85 1.21 -23.07
CA LEU A 431 -10.86 1.27 -21.60
C LEU A 431 -12.13 1.95 -21.07
N ASN A 432 -12.51 3.11 -21.64
CA ASN A 432 -13.76 3.79 -21.26
C ASN A 432 -14.99 2.88 -21.44
N GLN A 433 -15.06 2.11 -22.52
CA GLN A 433 -16.18 1.19 -22.76
C GLN A 433 -16.26 0.07 -21.71
N TYR A 434 -15.13 -0.47 -21.26
CA TYR A 434 -15.11 -1.51 -20.24
C TYR A 434 -15.48 -0.96 -18.86
N ILE A 435 -14.93 0.20 -18.50
CA ILE A 435 -15.28 0.89 -17.27
C ILE A 435 -16.78 1.15 -17.25
N LEU A 436 -17.34 1.88 -18.22
CA LEU A 436 -18.75 2.26 -18.24
C LEU A 436 -19.74 1.07 -18.26
N ASN A 437 -19.30 -0.11 -18.70
CA ASN A 437 -20.12 -1.31 -18.78
C ASN A 437 -19.82 -2.36 -17.69
N ALA A 438 -18.95 -2.07 -16.72
CA ALA A 438 -18.49 -3.04 -15.73
C ALA A 438 -19.64 -3.72 -14.97
N ASN A 439 -20.73 -3.00 -14.69
CA ASN A 439 -21.91 -3.54 -13.99
C ASN A 439 -22.87 -4.35 -14.89
N ASN A 440 -22.79 -4.22 -16.22
CA ASN A 440 -23.74 -4.84 -17.15
C ASN A 440 -23.32 -6.26 -17.59
N LYS A 441 -22.08 -6.65 -17.32
CA LYS A 441 -21.47 -7.89 -17.85
C LYS A 441 -21.10 -8.93 -16.80
N VAL A 442 -21.26 -8.66 -15.50
CA VAL A 442 -21.09 -9.69 -14.47
C VAL A 442 -22.20 -10.72 -14.66
N LYS A 443 -21.86 -11.85 -15.27
CA LYS A 443 -22.78 -12.99 -15.38
C LYS A 443 -23.09 -13.45 -13.96
N VAL A 444 -24.35 -13.25 -13.56
CA VAL A 444 -24.96 -13.88 -12.37
C VAL A 444 -24.88 -15.40 -12.49
#